data_AF-A0A965YXT7-F1
#
_entry.id   AF-A0A965YXT7-F1
#
_cell.length_a   1.000
_cell.length_b   1.000
_cell.length_c   1.000
_cell.angle_alpha   90.00
_cell.angle_beta   90.00
_cell.angle_gamma   90.00
#
_symmetry.space_group_name_H-M   'P 1'
#
loop_
_entity.id
_entity.type
_entity.pdbx_description
1 polymer ?
#
loop_
_entity_poly.entity_id
_entity_poly.type
_entity_poly.pdbx_seq_one_letter_code
_entity_poly.pdbx_strand_id
1 'polypeptide(L)'
;MSRYQFLPLTDEKEFESLVNDLCEAKYGIDFQVYGRRGQEQSGIDGLSFSTNQKQIVYQCKNKLIMRNDKEIRAELLKDIEYEVKSASAKFAHIDTFIFANSSKQDTVLQDKAIDLTHQYGFAVLVWSWGEIENLLEENLKIAKQYYPYSFDKSILTEQDIKQTFHENSVILLSSSRSYIEKSFIEMPEVDKIFEFIKSEDYKDDLLVLTGKAGIGKTALLSKIQSKLIENHTAYLSIKSDKLDIESKDSFSKCFGVENTLDSIKQLARKEKVVVLIDQLDALSLTMSSNRKGALENLCQSGSISKTQGLNDGISDRHRGNITT
;
A
#
# COMPACT_ATOMS: atom_id res chain seq x y z
N MET A 1 -0.72 -23.60 9.36
CA MET A 1 -0.75 -22.12 9.44
C MET A 1 0.40 -21.63 8.57
N SER A 2 0.11 -20.74 7.62
CA SER A 2 1.16 -20.17 6.75
C SER A 2 2.18 -19.42 7.62
N ARG A 3 3.46 -19.52 7.26
CA ARG A 3 4.54 -18.81 7.97
C ARG A 3 4.64 -17.36 7.53
N TYR A 4 4.19 -17.08 6.31
CA TYR A 4 4.22 -15.76 5.70
C TYR A 4 2.83 -15.42 5.13
N GLN A 5 2.54 -14.13 5.00
CA GLN A 5 1.38 -13.64 4.29
C GLN A 5 1.88 -12.75 3.16
N PHE A 6 1.69 -13.18 1.91
CA PHE A 6 2.11 -12.42 0.74
C PHE A 6 0.91 -11.66 0.21
N LEU A 7 1.11 -10.40 -0.18
CA LEU A 7 0.07 -9.65 -0.88
C LEU A 7 0.29 -9.74 -2.39
N PRO A 8 -0.77 -9.79 -3.21
CA PRO A 8 -0.59 -9.76 -4.64
C PRO A 8 0.18 -8.53 -5.10
N LEU A 9 1.05 -8.73 -6.10
CA LEU A 9 1.81 -7.65 -6.72
C LEU A 9 0.85 -6.70 -7.45
N THR A 10 1.13 -5.39 -7.37
CA THR A 10 0.28 -4.38 -8.03
C THR A 10 0.65 -4.15 -9.49
N ASP A 11 1.89 -4.42 -9.86
CA ASP A 11 2.36 -4.32 -11.24
C ASP A 11 2.07 -5.63 -11.99
N GLU A 12 1.40 -5.53 -13.14
CA GLU A 12 1.02 -6.68 -13.96
C GLU A 12 2.23 -7.46 -14.48
N LYS A 13 3.32 -6.77 -14.85
CA LYS A 13 4.53 -7.41 -15.38
C LYS A 13 5.33 -8.10 -14.30
N GLU A 14 5.42 -7.49 -13.12
CA GLU A 14 6.05 -8.15 -11.97
C GLU A 14 5.25 -9.40 -11.57
N PHE A 15 3.90 -9.36 -11.65
CA PHE A 15 3.06 -10.54 -11.44
C PHE A 15 3.31 -11.63 -12.50
N GLU A 16 3.39 -11.28 -13.78
CA GLU A 16 3.76 -12.23 -14.85
C GLU A 16 5.14 -12.85 -14.61
N SER A 17 6.12 -12.04 -14.19
CA SER A 17 7.48 -12.49 -13.89
C SER A 17 7.51 -13.44 -12.68
N LEU A 18 6.75 -13.11 -11.63
CA LEU A 18 6.57 -13.99 -10.47
C LEU A 18 6.00 -15.35 -10.89
N VAL A 19 4.95 -15.37 -11.73
CA VAL A 19 4.33 -16.62 -12.20
C VAL A 19 5.29 -17.41 -13.08
N ASN A 20 6.08 -16.76 -13.94
CA ASN A 20 7.13 -17.41 -14.72
C ASN A 20 8.12 -18.15 -13.80
N ASP A 21 8.70 -17.45 -12.82
CA ASP A 21 9.70 -18.01 -11.91
C ASP A 21 9.12 -19.16 -11.08
N LEU A 22 7.84 -19.05 -10.66
CA LEU A 22 7.15 -20.13 -9.96
C LEU A 22 6.86 -21.33 -10.85
N CYS A 23 6.56 -21.13 -12.14
CA CYS A 23 6.42 -22.22 -13.10
C CYS A 23 7.76 -22.95 -13.30
N GLU A 24 8.86 -22.23 -13.47
CA GLU A 24 10.20 -22.82 -13.57
C GLU A 24 10.54 -23.65 -12.33
N ALA A 25 10.31 -23.09 -11.14
CA ALA A 25 10.57 -23.79 -9.89
C ALA A 25 9.70 -25.04 -9.69
N LYS A 26 8.41 -24.97 -10.05
CA LYS A 26 7.47 -26.09 -9.86
C LYS A 26 7.72 -27.24 -10.82
N TYR A 27 8.02 -26.94 -12.09
CA TYR A 27 8.13 -27.95 -13.14
C TYR A 27 9.57 -28.34 -13.47
N GLY A 28 10.57 -27.57 -13.01
CA GLY A 28 11.99 -27.86 -13.25
C GLY A 28 12.38 -27.75 -14.72
N ILE A 29 11.70 -26.88 -15.47
CA ILE A 29 11.96 -26.58 -16.89
C ILE A 29 11.95 -25.08 -17.13
N ASP A 30 12.59 -24.65 -18.20
CA ASP A 30 12.68 -23.25 -18.57
C ASP A 30 11.33 -22.75 -19.11
N PHE A 31 10.94 -21.54 -18.69
CA PHE A 31 9.79 -20.82 -19.23
C PHE A 31 10.23 -19.50 -19.85
N GLN A 32 9.39 -18.95 -20.72
CA GLN A 32 9.58 -17.62 -21.25
C GLN A 32 8.25 -16.88 -21.36
N VAL A 33 8.27 -15.60 -21.01
CA VAL A 33 7.18 -14.66 -21.30
C VAL A 33 6.98 -14.55 -22.81
N TYR A 34 5.73 -14.63 -23.26
CA TYR A 34 5.34 -14.67 -24.66
C TYR A 34 4.86 -13.31 -25.17
N GLY A 35 5.60 -12.73 -26.11
CA GLY A 35 5.23 -11.47 -26.78
C GLY A 35 5.46 -10.20 -25.94
N ARG A 36 5.07 -9.05 -26.49
CA ARG A 36 5.12 -7.73 -25.83
C ARG A 36 3.73 -7.09 -25.83
N ARG A 37 3.50 -6.17 -24.89
CA ARG A 37 2.26 -5.38 -24.80
C ARG A 37 1.90 -4.75 -26.16
N GLY A 38 0.71 -5.06 -26.68
CA GLY A 38 0.21 -4.61 -27.98
C GLY A 38 0.45 -5.59 -29.14
N GLN A 39 1.07 -6.75 -28.89
CA GLN A 39 1.11 -7.86 -29.83
C GLN A 39 -0.03 -8.84 -29.58
N GLU A 40 -0.43 -9.59 -30.60
CA GLU A 40 -1.44 -10.64 -30.50
C GLU A 40 -0.85 -11.83 -29.71
N GLN A 41 -1.07 -11.84 -28.40
CA GLN A 41 -0.53 -12.85 -27.48
C GLN A 41 -1.37 -14.14 -27.42
N SER A 42 -2.44 -14.24 -28.24
CA SER A 42 -3.26 -15.45 -28.45
C SER A 42 -3.75 -16.12 -27.15
N GLY A 43 -3.88 -15.35 -26.07
CA GLY A 43 -4.37 -15.80 -24.78
C GLY A 43 -3.38 -16.56 -23.89
N ILE A 44 -2.08 -16.35 -24.09
CA ILE A 44 -1.04 -16.78 -23.16
C ILE A 44 -0.08 -15.63 -22.84
N ASP A 45 0.43 -15.60 -21.61
CA ASP A 45 1.48 -14.67 -21.18
C ASP A 45 2.86 -15.35 -21.17
N GLY A 46 2.93 -16.69 -21.17
CA GLY A 46 4.18 -17.42 -21.31
C GLY A 46 4.02 -18.90 -21.58
N LEU A 47 5.13 -19.54 -21.92
CA LEU A 47 5.20 -20.96 -22.30
C LEU A 47 6.52 -21.60 -21.90
N SER A 48 6.48 -22.91 -21.69
CA SER A 48 7.64 -23.74 -21.40
C SER A 48 8.44 -24.04 -22.66
N PHE A 49 9.77 -24.13 -22.51
CA PHE A 49 10.68 -24.60 -23.55
C PHE A 49 11.30 -25.91 -23.13
N SER A 50 10.80 -27.01 -23.67
CA SER A 50 11.42 -28.32 -23.51
C SER A 50 11.33 -29.11 -24.81
N THR A 51 12.45 -29.67 -25.24
CA THR A 51 12.52 -30.49 -26.46
C THR A 51 11.89 -31.86 -26.28
N ASN A 52 11.74 -32.33 -25.03
CA ASN A 52 11.33 -33.70 -24.71
C ASN A 52 10.22 -33.78 -23.64
N GLN A 53 9.70 -32.65 -23.15
CA GLN A 53 8.64 -32.62 -22.14
C GLN A 53 7.34 -32.05 -22.68
N LYS A 54 6.30 -32.20 -21.85
CA LYS A 54 4.96 -31.67 -22.03
C LYS A 54 4.98 -30.16 -22.25
N GLN A 55 4.22 -29.65 -23.22
CA GLN A 55 4.11 -28.21 -23.46
C GLN A 55 3.16 -27.61 -22.41
N ILE A 56 3.71 -26.77 -21.54
CA ILE A 56 3.00 -26.05 -20.51
C ILE A 56 2.91 -24.57 -20.92
N VAL A 57 1.72 -24.00 -20.82
CA VAL A 57 1.49 -22.58 -21.08
C VAL A 57 0.78 -21.95 -19.88
N TYR A 58 0.93 -20.64 -19.70
CA TYR A 58 0.23 -19.93 -18.64
C TYR A 58 -0.33 -18.58 -19.11
N GLN A 59 -1.41 -18.16 -18.45
CA GLN A 59 -2.01 -16.84 -18.56
C GLN A 59 -2.21 -16.27 -17.14
N CYS A 60 -1.85 -15.01 -16.97
CA CYS A 60 -1.98 -14.24 -15.75
C CYS A 60 -3.17 -13.29 -15.85
N LYS A 61 -3.92 -13.13 -14.75
CA LYS A 61 -4.91 -12.08 -14.57
C LYS A 61 -4.73 -11.43 -13.20
N ASN A 62 -4.16 -10.23 -13.20
CA ASN A 62 -4.01 -9.44 -11.98
C ASN A 62 -5.28 -8.61 -11.73
N LYS A 63 -6.20 -9.11 -10.90
CA LYS A 63 -7.43 -8.41 -10.51
C LYS A 63 -7.24 -7.86 -9.08
N LEU A 64 -6.94 -6.56 -8.98
CA LEU A 64 -6.75 -5.88 -7.69
C LEU A 64 -7.99 -6.03 -6.77
N ILE A 65 -7.74 -6.24 -5.48
CA ILE A 65 -8.68 -6.73 -4.45
C ILE A 65 -9.76 -5.70 -4.02
N MET A 66 -9.88 -4.54 -4.66
CA MET A 66 -10.84 -3.49 -4.26
C MET A 66 -12.15 -3.51 -5.07
N ARG A 67 -12.64 -4.70 -5.46
CA ARG A 67 -13.88 -4.88 -6.22
C ARG A 67 -14.70 -6.03 -5.63
N ASN A 68 -16.00 -6.05 -5.91
CA ASN A 68 -16.90 -7.08 -5.41
C ASN A 68 -16.48 -8.46 -5.94
N ASP A 69 -16.30 -9.42 -5.02
CA ASP A 69 -15.91 -10.81 -5.33
C ASP A 69 -16.79 -11.45 -6.42
N LYS A 70 -18.08 -11.13 -6.46
CA LYS A 70 -19.02 -11.67 -7.47
C LYS A 70 -18.72 -11.14 -8.88
N GLU A 71 -18.32 -9.87 -8.98
CA GLU A 71 -17.95 -9.26 -10.27
C GLU A 71 -16.63 -9.83 -10.78
N ILE A 72 -15.63 -9.93 -9.89
CA ILE A 72 -14.33 -10.52 -10.22
C ILE A 72 -14.52 -11.96 -10.71
N ARG A 73 -15.30 -12.78 -10.00
CA ARG A 73 -15.61 -14.16 -10.44
C ARG A 73 -16.22 -14.18 -11.84
N ALA A 74 -17.21 -13.33 -12.10
CA ALA A 74 -17.89 -13.30 -13.40
C ALA A 74 -16.95 -12.88 -14.54
N GLU A 75 -16.01 -11.97 -14.27
CA GLU A 75 -14.95 -11.61 -15.21
C GLU A 75 -13.97 -12.78 -15.42
N LEU A 76 -13.44 -13.38 -14.35
CA LEU A 76 -12.47 -14.47 -14.44
C LEU A 76 -13.03 -15.70 -15.15
N LEU A 77 -14.33 -16.01 -14.97
CA LEU A 77 -15.00 -17.10 -15.69
C LEU A 77 -15.06 -16.85 -17.21
N LYS A 78 -15.26 -15.60 -17.63
CA LYS A 78 -15.21 -15.24 -19.05
C LYS A 78 -13.78 -15.25 -19.57
N ASP A 79 -12.85 -14.73 -18.77
CA ASP A 79 -11.43 -14.68 -19.11
C ASP A 79 -10.90 -16.11 -19.32
N ILE A 80 -11.03 -17.03 -18.35
CA ILE A 80 -10.49 -18.40 -18.49
C ILE A 80 -11.06 -19.13 -19.72
N GLU A 81 -12.35 -18.97 -20.02
CA GLU A 81 -12.97 -19.61 -21.19
C GLU A 81 -12.44 -19.03 -22.50
N TYR A 82 -12.30 -17.71 -22.59
CA TYR A 82 -11.76 -17.04 -23.76
C TYR A 82 -10.29 -17.40 -24.00
N GLU A 83 -9.47 -17.40 -22.95
CA GLU A 83 -8.03 -17.61 -23.06
C GLU A 83 -7.69 -19.07 -23.40
N VAL A 84 -8.34 -20.04 -22.74
CA VAL A 84 -8.16 -21.47 -23.06
C VAL A 84 -8.57 -21.76 -24.50
N LYS A 85 -9.71 -21.19 -24.95
CA LYS A 85 -10.15 -21.32 -26.34
C LYS A 85 -9.12 -20.73 -27.31
N SER A 86 -8.63 -19.52 -27.04
CA SER A 86 -7.67 -18.82 -27.90
C SER A 86 -6.34 -19.57 -27.99
N ALA A 87 -5.83 -20.05 -26.86
CA ALA A 87 -4.61 -20.85 -26.82
C ALA A 87 -4.76 -22.17 -27.59
N SER A 88 -5.87 -22.89 -27.40
CA SER A 88 -6.15 -24.14 -28.13
C SER A 88 -6.23 -23.98 -29.64
N ALA A 89 -6.66 -22.81 -30.13
CA ALA A 89 -6.75 -22.52 -31.56
C ALA A 89 -5.38 -22.21 -32.18
N LYS A 90 -4.43 -21.71 -31.38
CA LYS A 90 -3.12 -21.28 -31.84
C LYS A 90 -2.03 -22.35 -31.68
N PHE A 91 -2.04 -23.07 -30.56
CA PHE A 91 -1.01 -24.05 -30.20
C PHE A 91 -1.56 -25.46 -30.40
N ALA A 92 -0.92 -26.23 -31.28
CA ALA A 92 -1.41 -27.55 -31.69
C ALA A 92 -1.35 -28.61 -30.58
N HIS A 93 -0.43 -28.45 -29.60
CA HIS A 93 -0.18 -29.45 -28.57
C HIS A 93 0.08 -28.80 -27.22
N ILE A 94 -0.97 -28.48 -26.46
CA ILE A 94 -0.85 -28.08 -25.06
C ILE A 94 -1.08 -29.32 -24.19
N ASP A 95 -0.22 -29.56 -23.21
CA ASP A 95 -0.44 -30.58 -22.19
C ASP A 95 -1.06 -29.99 -20.92
N THR A 96 -0.66 -28.76 -20.57
CA THR A 96 -1.15 -28.07 -19.38
C THR A 96 -1.26 -26.57 -19.63
N PHE A 97 -2.42 -26.01 -19.29
CA PHE A 97 -2.70 -24.58 -19.29
C PHE A 97 -2.88 -24.11 -17.85
N ILE A 98 -2.10 -23.14 -17.41
CA ILE A 98 -2.16 -22.57 -16.06
C ILE A 98 -2.83 -21.20 -16.13
N PHE A 99 -3.97 -21.06 -15.48
CA PHE A 99 -4.67 -19.78 -15.32
C PHE A 99 -4.35 -19.21 -13.94
N ALA A 100 -3.33 -18.35 -13.87
CA ALA A 100 -2.86 -17.70 -12.65
C ALA A 100 -3.61 -16.39 -12.40
N ASN A 101 -4.09 -16.17 -11.19
CA ASN A 101 -4.84 -14.97 -10.85
C ASN A 101 -4.59 -14.52 -9.40
N SER A 102 -4.69 -13.21 -9.17
CA SER A 102 -4.50 -12.60 -7.84
C SER A 102 -5.75 -12.61 -6.95
N SER A 103 -6.83 -13.27 -7.37
CA SER A 103 -8.05 -13.36 -6.58
C SER A 103 -8.02 -14.53 -5.59
N LYS A 104 -8.91 -14.50 -4.60
CA LYS A 104 -9.06 -15.60 -3.62
C LYS A 104 -9.45 -16.90 -4.32
N GLN A 105 -9.20 -18.02 -3.65
CA GLN A 105 -9.63 -19.32 -4.12
C GLN A 105 -11.14 -19.37 -4.30
N ASP A 106 -11.58 -19.93 -5.43
CA ASP A 106 -12.98 -19.96 -5.83
C ASP A 106 -13.33 -21.29 -6.49
N THR A 107 -14.25 -22.04 -5.87
CA THR A 107 -14.64 -23.37 -6.35
C THR A 107 -15.33 -23.31 -7.70
N VAL A 108 -16.10 -22.25 -7.99
CA VAL A 108 -16.80 -22.12 -9.28
C VAL A 108 -15.80 -21.95 -10.42
N LEU A 109 -14.70 -21.22 -10.17
CA LEU A 109 -13.62 -21.06 -11.15
C LEU A 109 -12.85 -22.37 -11.34
N GLN A 110 -12.62 -23.13 -10.27
CA GLN A 110 -11.97 -24.45 -10.33
C GLN A 110 -12.83 -25.49 -11.06
N ASP A 111 -14.13 -25.54 -10.79
CA ASP A 111 -15.08 -26.41 -11.48
C ASP A 111 -15.09 -26.11 -12.98
N LYS A 112 -15.08 -24.82 -13.36
CA LYS A 112 -14.97 -24.41 -14.76
C LYS A 112 -13.67 -24.89 -15.42
N ALA A 113 -12.55 -24.87 -14.71
CA ALA A 113 -11.28 -25.39 -15.23
C ALA A 113 -11.31 -26.91 -15.43
N ILE A 114 -12.00 -27.66 -14.57
CA ILE A 114 -12.23 -29.10 -14.75
C ILE A 114 -13.07 -29.35 -16.03
N ASP A 115 -14.14 -28.59 -16.23
CA ASP A 115 -14.97 -28.70 -17.44
C ASP A 115 -14.15 -28.42 -18.72
N LEU A 116 -13.34 -27.36 -18.69
CA LEU A 116 -12.45 -27.00 -19.81
C LEU A 116 -11.38 -28.08 -20.06
N THR A 117 -10.88 -28.72 -19.00
CA THR A 117 -9.94 -29.84 -19.10
C THR A 117 -10.56 -30.99 -19.90
N HIS A 118 -11.79 -31.37 -19.57
CA HIS A 118 -12.51 -32.42 -20.30
C HIS A 118 -12.85 -32.01 -21.74
N GLN A 119 -13.20 -30.74 -21.95
CA GLN A 119 -13.59 -30.23 -23.26
C GLN A 119 -12.43 -30.20 -24.26
N TYR A 120 -11.24 -29.77 -23.82
CA TYR A 120 -10.10 -29.54 -24.72
C TYR A 120 -9.05 -30.66 -24.69
N GLY A 121 -9.13 -31.60 -23.74
CA GLY A 121 -8.25 -32.76 -23.67
C GLY A 121 -6.86 -32.49 -23.11
N PHE A 122 -6.63 -31.32 -22.52
CA PHE A 122 -5.40 -30.96 -21.79
C PHE A 122 -5.74 -30.40 -20.42
N ALA A 123 -4.80 -30.50 -19.46
CA ALA A 123 -5.05 -30.08 -18.10
C ALA A 123 -5.19 -28.55 -18.00
N VAL A 124 -6.28 -28.05 -17.45
CA VAL A 124 -6.47 -26.63 -17.12
C VAL A 124 -6.41 -26.48 -15.60
N LEU A 125 -5.39 -25.76 -15.12
CA LEU A 125 -5.14 -25.56 -13.70
C LEU A 125 -5.41 -24.10 -13.33
N VAL A 126 -6.07 -23.86 -12.20
CA VAL A 126 -6.26 -22.52 -11.63
C VAL A 126 -5.27 -22.31 -10.52
N TRP A 127 -4.42 -21.29 -10.64
CA TRP A 127 -3.59 -20.81 -9.54
C TRP A 127 -4.23 -19.53 -9.00
N SER A 128 -5.13 -19.68 -8.03
CA SER A 128 -5.61 -18.56 -7.23
C SER A 128 -4.50 -18.06 -6.30
N TRP A 129 -4.71 -16.92 -5.65
CA TRP A 129 -3.69 -16.31 -4.79
C TRP A 129 -3.19 -17.25 -3.70
N GLY A 130 -4.07 -18.01 -3.05
CA GLY A 130 -3.67 -18.99 -2.03
C GLY A 130 -2.70 -20.06 -2.55
N GLU A 131 -2.82 -20.45 -3.83
CA GLU A 131 -1.97 -21.46 -4.44
C GLU A 131 -0.60 -20.87 -4.77
N ILE A 132 -0.59 -19.61 -5.22
CA ILE A 132 0.63 -18.83 -5.44
C ILE A 132 1.37 -18.62 -4.10
N GLU A 133 0.65 -18.30 -3.02
CA GLU A 133 1.24 -18.17 -1.68
C GLU A 133 1.90 -19.48 -1.23
N ASN A 134 1.23 -20.62 -1.40
CA ASN A 134 1.82 -21.92 -1.07
C ASN A 134 3.10 -22.20 -1.88
N LEU A 135 3.09 -21.91 -3.19
CA LEU A 135 4.27 -22.05 -4.03
C LEU A 135 5.42 -21.13 -3.59
N LEU A 136 5.11 -19.93 -3.11
CA LEU A 136 6.11 -19.01 -2.55
C LEU A 136 6.69 -19.52 -1.23
N GLU A 137 5.87 -20.09 -0.35
CA GLU A 137 6.34 -20.68 0.91
C GLU A 137 7.27 -21.88 0.67
N GLU A 138 7.00 -22.66 -0.37
CA GLU A 138 7.86 -23.77 -0.80
C GLU A 138 9.16 -23.26 -1.46
N ASN A 139 9.13 -22.06 -2.06
CA ASN A 139 10.23 -21.49 -2.82
C ASN A 139 10.72 -20.15 -2.24
N LEU A 140 11.28 -20.21 -1.02
CA LEU A 140 11.72 -19.00 -0.29
C LEU A 140 12.75 -18.13 -1.04
N LYS A 141 13.51 -18.70 -1.98
CA LYS A 141 14.42 -17.90 -2.83
C LYS A 141 13.62 -16.94 -3.73
N ILE A 142 12.56 -17.42 -4.36
CA ILE A 142 11.66 -16.63 -5.20
C ILE A 142 10.88 -15.67 -4.30
N ALA A 143 10.36 -16.14 -3.17
CA ALA A 143 9.66 -15.28 -2.22
C ALA A 143 10.52 -14.10 -1.76
N LYS A 144 11.82 -14.30 -1.50
CA LYS A 144 12.77 -13.21 -1.17
C LYS A 144 13.01 -12.23 -2.32
N GLN A 145 13.00 -12.70 -3.56
CA GLN A 145 13.22 -11.86 -4.73
C GLN A 145 12.07 -10.87 -4.94
N TYR A 146 10.82 -11.35 -4.80
CA TYR A 146 9.62 -10.54 -5.02
C TYR A 146 9.09 -9.86 -3.75
N TYR A 147 9.40 -10.42 -2.57
CA TYR A 147 8.99 -9.90 -1.26
C TYR A 147 10.20 -9.79 -0.32
N PRO A 148 11.26 -9.05 -0.68
CA PRO A 148 12.45 -8.92 0.16
C PRO A 148 12.10 -8.47 1.58
N TYR A 149 11.06 -7.62 1.70
CA TYR A 149 10.59 -7.09 2.97
C TYR A 149 10.04 -8.14 3.95
N SER A 150 9.54 -9.28 3.45
CA SER A 150 8.99 -10.34 4.30
C SER A 150 10.08 -11.20 4.96
N PHE A 151 11.35 -11.05 4.55
CA PHE A 151 12.44 -11.95 4.94
C PHE A 151 13.64 -11.26 5.56
N ASP A 152 13.75 -9.94 5.45
CA ASP A 152 14.87 -9.23 6.05
C ASP A 152 14.59 -8.92 7.52
N LYS A 153 15.45 -9.44 8.40
CA LYS A 153 15.39 -9.17 9.85
C LYS A 153 15.94 -7.80 10.22
N SER A 154 16.46 -7.03 9.26
CA SER A 154 16.78 -5.61 9.42
C SER A 154 15.53 -4.71 9.37
N ILE A 155 14.39 -5.23 8.93
CA ILE A 155 13.16 -4.47 8.77
C ILE A 155 12.38 -4.52 10.08
N LEU A 156 12.17 -3.33 10.62
CA LEU A 156 11.48 -3.07 11.88
C LEU A 156 10.11 -3.77 11.92
N THR A 157 9.81 -4.47 13.02
CA THR A 157 8.46 -4.98 13.27
C THR A 157 7.46 -3.83 13.39
N GLU A 158 6.15 -4.08 13.36
CA GLU A 158 5.17 -2.99 13.55
C GLU A 158 5.35 -2.29 14.90
N GLN A 159 5.76 -3.02 15.94
CA GLN A 159 6.09 -2.43 17.24
C GLN A 159 7.33 -1.53 17.13
N ASP A 160 8.36 -1.97 16.43
CA ASP A 160 9.58 -1.18 16.22
C ASP A 160 9.30 0.07 15.38
N ILE A 161 8.46 -0.02 14.33
CA ILE A 161 8.05 1.13 13.52
C ILE A 161 7.30 2.13 14.39
N LYS A 162 6.31 1.68 15.19
CA LYS A 162 5.59 2.57 16.12
C LYS A 162 6.52 3.25 17.10
N GLN A 163 7.44 2.49 17.69
CA GLN A 163 8.41 3.00 18.65
C GLN A 163 9.30 4.06 18.01
N THR A 164 9.82 3.77 16.82
CA THR A 164 10.72 4.66 16.08
C THR A 164 9.99 5.92 15.60
N PHE A 165 8.76 5.79 15.11
CA PHE A 165 7.92 6.95 14.76
C PHE A 165 7.63 7.81 16.00
N HIS A 166 7.31 7.19 17.14
CA HIS A 166 7.08 7.90 18.39
C HIS A 166 8.34 8.69 18.84
N GLU A 167 9.51 8.03 18.87
CA GLU A 167 10.79 8.63 19.26
C GLU A 167 11.23 9.78 18.34
N ASN A 168 10.99 9.65 17.04
CA ASN A 168 11.38 10.66 16.05
C ASN A 168 10.30 11.73 15.80
N SER A 169 9.15 11.61 16.45
CA SER A 169 8.03 12.57 16.42
C SER A 169 8.06 13.57 17.59
N VAL A 170 9.12 13.59 18.40
CA VAL A 170 9.17 14.38 19.64
C VAL A 170 9.21 15.90 19.40
N ILE A 171 9.66 16.34 18.23
CA ILE A 171 9.85 17.77 17.89
C ILE A 171 8.54 18.56 17.99
N LEU A 172 7.42 17.97 17.57
CA LEU A 172 6.11 18.63 17.62
C LEU A 172 5.60 18.74 19.07
N LEU A 173 5.82 17.72 19.92
CA LEU A 173 5.51 17.76 21.35
C LEU A 173 6.35 18.79 22.12
N SER A 174 7.65 18.87 21.84
CA SER A 174 8.54 19.80 22.56
C SER A 174 8.22 21.26 22.23
N SER A 175 7.61 21.52 21.08
CA SER A 175 7.20 22.86 20.63
C SER A 175 6.04 23.46 21.45
N SER A 176 5.33 22.68 22.26
CA SER A 176 4.29 23.18 23.17
C SER A 176 4.78 23.48 24.58
N ARG A 177 5.92 22.91 25.02
CA ARG A 177 6.48 23.14 26.37
C ARG A 177 6.85 24.60 26.61
N SER A 178 7.12 25.36 25.57
CA SER A 178 7.37 26.81 25.64
C SER A 178 6.11 27.67 25.84
N TYR A 179 4.90 27.12 25.76
CA TYR A 179 3.64 27.91 25.77
C TYR A 179 2.70 27.61 26.94
N ILE A 180 2.85 26.49 27.67
CA ILE A 180 1.82 25.97 28.59
C ILE A 180 2.33 25.82 30.04
N GLU A 181 3.23 26.68 30.52
CA GLU A 181 3.62 26.60 31.93
C GLU A 181 2.62 27.24 32.90
N LYS A 182 1.58 27.99 32.45
CA LYS A 182 0.73 28.73 33.42
C LYS A 182 -0.79 28.86 33.16
N SER A 183 -1.40 28.17 32.20
CA SER A 183 -2.87 28.17 32.13
C SER A 183 -3.44 26.93 31.42
N PHE A 184 -4.37 26.26 32.09
CA PHE A 184 -5.24 25.25 31.49
C PHE A 184 -6.21 25.97 30.54
N ILE A 185 -5.82 26.11 29.28
CA ILE A 185 -6.71 26.62 28.24
C ILE A 185 -7.46 25.39 27.69
N GLU A 186 -8.77 25.36 27.86
CA GLU A 186 -9.62 24.39 27.17
C GLU A 186 -9.55 24.64 25.67
N MET A 187 -9.24 23.60 24.89
CA MET A 187 -9.13 23.63 23.43
C MET A 187 -10.19 22.70 22.83
N PRO A 188 -11.46 23.14 22.74
CA PRO A 188 -12.56 22.29 22.25
C PRO A 188 -12.35 21.79 20.81
N GLU A 189 -11.50 22.47 20.03
CA GLU A 189 -11.09 22.02 18.69
C GLU A 189 -10.33 20.68 18.73
N VAL A 190 -9.60 20.39 19.82
CA VAL A 190 -8.92 19.09 19.99
C VAL A 190 -9.95 17.96 20.00
N ASP A 191 -11.10 18.15 20.67
CA ASP A 191 -12.16 17.15 20.74
C ASP A 191 -12.80 16.94 19.36
N LYS A 192 -13.14 18.02 18.65
CA LYS A 192 -13.68 17.94 17.28
C LYS A 192 -12.75 17.18 16.33
N ILE A 193 -11.45 17.47 16.38
CA ILE A 193 -10.45 16.81 15.52
C ILE A 193 -10.30 15.34 15.92
N PHE A 194 -10.41 15.02 17.20
CA PHE A 194 -10.31 13.64 17.65
C PHE A 194 -11.56 12.82 17.29
N GLU A 195 -12.74 13.43 17.27
CA GLU A 195 -13.96 12.83 16.71
C GLU A 195 -13.79 12.54 15.22
N PHE A 196 -13.21 13.46 14.45
CA PHE A 196 -12.83 13.22 13.06
C PHE A 196 -11.84 12.05 12.92
N ILE A 197 -10.81 11.97 13.77
CA ILE A 197 -9.87 10.85 13.78
C ILE A 197 -10.56 9.52 14.14
N LYS A 198 -11.64 9.53 14.91
CA LYS A 198 -12.39 8.32 15.27
C LYS A 198 -13.45 7.91 14.26
N SER A 199 -13.82 8.78 13.32
CA SER A 199 -14.83 8.43 12.33
C SER A 199 -14.36 7.28 11.43
N GLU A 200 -15.31 6.40 11.09
CA GLU A 200 -15.12 5.29 10.14
C GLU A 200 -15.56 5.68 8.71
N ASP A 201 -15.99 6.92 8.50
CA ASP A 201 -16.40 7.41 7.17
C ASP A 201 -15.16 7.90 6.41
N TYR A 202 -14.51 6.98 5.69
CA TYR A 202 -13.28 7.20 4.89
C TYR A 202 -13.46 8.12 3.66
N LYS A 203 -14.50 8.94 3.62
CA LYS A 203 -14.70 9.90 2.53
C LYS A 203 -13.77 11.11 2.63
N ASP A 204 -13.33 11.44 3.83
CA ASP A 204 -12.46 12.58 4.13
C ASP A 204 -11.20 12.10 4.90
N ASP A 205 -10.11 11.77 4.18
CA ASP A 205 -8.84 11.30 4.77
C ASP A 205 -7.86 12.45 5.12
N LEU A 206 -8.22 13.68 4.76
CA LEU A 206 -7.37 14.87 4.90
C LEU A 206 -8.09 16.01 5.63
N LEU A 207 -7.53 16.39 6.77
CA LEU A 207 -7.95 17.58 7.51
C LEU A 207 -6.90 18.69 7.38
N VAL A 208 -7.33 19.88 6.97
CA VAL A 208 -6.46 21.06 6.86
C VAL A 208 -6.81 22.06 7.95
N LEU A 209 -5.83 22.36 8.82
CA LEU A 209 -5.97 23.36 9.86
C LEU A 209 -5.59 24.75 9.32
N THR A 210 -6.59 25.60 9.12
CA THR A 210 -6.40 27.00 8.69
C THR A 210 -6.50 27.96 9.87
N GLY A 211 -5.85 29.11 9.76
CA GLY A 211 -5.90 30.14 10.79
C GLY A 211 -4.76 31.14 10.68
N LYS A 212 -4.93 32.32 11.30
CA LYS A 212 -3.90 33.38 11.28
C LYS A 212 -2.58 32.90 11.91
N ALA A 213 -1.49 33.58 11.58
CA ALA A 213 -0.20 33.34 12.24
C ALA A 213 -0.33 33.61 13.76
N GLY A 214 0.36 32.82 14.58
CA GLY A 214 0.35 32.97 16.04
C GLY A 214 -0.89 32.44 16.77
N ILE A 215 -1.88 31.88 16.05
CA ILE A 215 -3.16 31.44 16.64
C ILE A 215 -3.07 30.11 17.42
N GLY A 216 -1.89 29.48 17.48
CA GLY A 216 -1.68 28.25 18.24
C GLY A 216 -1.87 26.94 17.46
N LYS A 217 -1.85 26.94 16.12
CA LYS A 217 -1.97 25.70 15.30
C LYS A 217 -0.96 24.61 15.71
N THR A 218 0.31 24.97 15.91
CA THR A 218 1.34 24.04 16.41
C THR A 218 1.01 23.52 17.81
N ALA A 219 0.47 24.37 18.69
CA ALA A 219 0.05 23.96 20.03
C ALA A 219 -1.14 22.99 19.98
N LEU A 220 -2.11 23.23 19.08
CA LEU A 220 -3.23 22.35 18.80
C LEU A 220 -2.76 20.99 18.28
N LEU A 221 -1.87 20.96 17.28
CA LEU A 221 -1.27 19.73 16.76
C LEU A 221 -0.50 18.96 17.84
N SER A 222 0.25 19.65 18.71
CA SER A 222 0.93 19.02 19.84
C SER A 222 -0.07 18.40 20.84
N LYS A 223 -1.21 19.04 21.11
CA LYS A 223 -2.26 18.47 21.98
C LYS A 223 -2.93 17.25 21.36
N ILE A 224 -3.17 17.26 20.04
CA ILE A 224 -3.66 16.10 19.29
C ILE A 224 -2.65 14.94 19.41
N GLN A 225 -1.36 15.21 19.20
CA GLN A 225 -0.32 14.21 19.36
C GLN A 225 -0.30 13.59 20.78
N SER A 226 -0.45 14.41 21.83
CA SER A 226 -0.56 13.90 23.21
C SER A 226 -1.74 12.94 23.36
N LYS A 227 -2.93 13.28 22.82
CA LYS A 227 -4.08 12.38 22.84
C LYS A 227 -3.84 11.09 22.04
N LEU A 228 -3.14 11.14 20.91
CA LEU A 228 -2.81 9.94 20.13
C LEU A 228 -1.93 8.97 20.93
N ILE A 229 -0.97 9.51 21.67
CA ILE A 229 -0.12 8.73 22.59
C ILE A 229 -0.95 8.09 23.70
N GLU A 230 -1.80 8.88 24.37
CA GLU A 230 -2.68 8.41 25.46
C GLU A 230 -3.64 7.30 25.00
N ASN A 231 -4.13 7.37 23.76
CA ASN A 231 -5.04 6.38 23.18
C ASN A 231 -4.33 5.25 22.42
N HIS A 232 -3.00 5.16 22.49
CA HIS A 232 -2.19 4.16 21.78
C HIS A 232 -2.45 4.08 20.27
N THR A 233 -2.80 5.21 19.64
CA THR A 233 -3.04 5.28 18.19
C THR A 233 -1.72 5.43 17.45
N ALA A 234 -1.48 4.63 16.41
CA ALA A 234 -0.29 4.76 15.58
C ALA A 234 -0.25 6.15 14.90
N TYR A 235 0.89 6.83 14.94
CA TYR A 235 1.02 8.15 14.34
C TYR A 235 2.43 8.44 13.85
N LEU A 236 2.55 9.43 12.96
CA LEU A 236 3.81 10.05 12.54
C LEU A 236 3.62 11.56 12.56
N SER A 237 4.49 12.30 13.25
CA SER A 237 4.46 13.77 13.22
C SER A 237 5.66 14.36 12.48
N ILE A 238 5.39 15.30 11.59
CA ILE A 238 6.37 15.96 10.74
C ILE A 238 6.30 17.45 11.03
N LYS A 239 7.41 18.01 11.51
CA LYS A 239 7.58 19.47 11.62
C LYS A 239 8.51 19.93 10.52
N SER A 240 7.93 20.37 9.42
CA SER A 240 8.62 20.50 8.14
C SER A 240 9.75 21.53 8.14
N ASP A 241 9.65 22.61 8.91
CA ASP A 241 10.70 23.63 9.07
C ASP A 241 11.91 23.17 9.88
N LYS A 242 11.82 22.01 10.52
CA LYS A 242 12.89 21.43 11.35
C LYS A 242 13.55 20.22 10.71
N LEU A 243 13.08 19.78 9.54
CA LEU A 243 13.65 18.66 8.82
C LEU A 243 14.54 19.17 7.69
N ASP A 244 15.79 18.74 7.70
CA ASP A 244 16.73 18.96 6.61
C ASP A 244 16.62 17.80 5.60
N ILE A 245 15.73 17.95 4.62
CA ILE A 245 15.38 16.87 3.69
C ILE A 245 16.03 17.14 2.33
N GLU A 246 17.08 16.38 2.04
CA GLU A 246 17.77 16.47 0.75
C GLU A 246 17.34 15.37 -0.23
N SER A 247 16.76 14.26 0.28
CA SER A 247 16.35 13.09 -0.50
C SER A 247 15.27 12.26 0.21
N LYS A 248 14.70 11.26 -0.49
CA LYS A 248 13.78 10.27 0.10
C LYS A 248 14.47 9.42 1.18
N ASP A 249 15.75 9.11 1.00
CA ASP A 249 16.53 8.32 1.95
C ASP A 249 16.84 9.11 3.21
N SER A 250 17.19 10.41 3.08
CA SER A 250 17.41 11.26 4.25
C SER A 250 16.12 11.45 5.06
N PHE A 251 14.97 11.56 4.39
CA PHE A 251 13.67 11.60 5.04
C PHE A 251 13.38 10.32 5.83
N SER A 252 13.61 9.15 5.24
CA SER A 252 13.33 7.88 5.91
C SER A 252 14.25 7.66 7.13
N LYS A 253 15.53 8.04 7.00
CA LYS A 253 16.49 8.05 8.12
C LYS A 253 16.07 8.96 9.28
N CYS A 254 15.45 10.12 9.02
CA CYS A 254 14.93 11.00 10.08
C CYS A 254 13.91 10.29 10.98
N PHE A 255 13.22 9.27 10.47
CA PHE A 255 12.25 8.49 11.21
C PHE A 255 12.74 7.07 11.51
N GLY A 256 14.06 6.83 11.39
CA GLY A 256 14.71 5.56 11.70
C GLY A 256 14.20 4.36 10.90
N VAL A 257 13.56 4.60 9.75
CA VAL A 257 13.02 3.55 8.87
C VAL A 257 13.73 3.56 7.52
N GLU A 258 13.74 2.44 6.80
CA GLU A 258 14.29 2.39 5.45
C GLU A 258 13.41 3.15 4.44
N ASN A 259 12.08 3.03 4.57
CA ASN A 259 11.12 3.74 3.75
C ASN A 259 9.87 4.13 4.56
N THR A 260 9.68 5.43 4.76
CA THR A 260 8.57 5.96 5.58
C THR A 260 7.20 5.60 5.02
N LEU A 261 7.00 5.68 3.69
CA LEU A 261 5.69 5.42 3.09
C LEU A 261 5.30 3.95 3.26
N ASP A 262 6.25 3.04 3.05
CA ASP A 262 5.99 1.61 3.18
C ASP A 262 5.77 1.22 4.65
N SER A 263 6.49 1.87 5.57
CA SER A 263 6.28 1.71 7.02
C SER A 263 4.89 2.18 7.46
N ILE A 264 4.42 3.33 6.94
CA ILE A 264 3.04 3.79 7.18
C ILE A 264 2.03 2.79 6.62
N LYS A 265 2.22 2.33 5.37
CA LYS A 265 1.32 1.33 4.75
C LYS A 265 1.30 0.03 5.54
N GLN A 266 2.44 -0.41 6.08
CA GLN A 266 2.53 -1.61 6.91
C GLN A 266 1.67 -1.48 8.18
N LEU A 267 1.78 -0.35 8.88
CA LEU A 267 0.93 -0.07 10.05
C LEU A 267 -0.56 0.06 9.68
N ALA A 268 -0.85 0.78 8.59
CA ALA A 268 -2.21 1.06 8.12
C ALA A 268 -3.01 -0.20 7.74
N ARG A 269 -2.33 -1.33 7.49
CA ARG A 269 -2.98 -2.64 7.27
C ARG A 269 -3.63 -3.21 8.52
N LYS A 270 -3.17 -2.81 9.72
CA LYS A 270 -3.62 -3.39 11.00
C LYS A 270 -4.43 -2.41 11.85
N GLU A 271 -4.13 -1.12 11.73
CA GLU A 271 -4.79 -0.08 12.53
C GLU A 271 -4.77 1.27 11.82
N LYS A 272 -5.55 2.21 12.33
CA LYS A 272 -5.55 3.59 11.84
C LYS A 272 -4.22 4.26 12.17
N VAL A 273 -3.58 4.87 11.16
CA VAL A 273 -2.34 5.63 11.30
C VAL A 273 -2.63 7.11 11.03
N VAL A 274 -2.27 7.97 11.98
CA VAL A 274 -2.48 9.42 11.86
C VAL A 274 -1.16 10.12 11.49
N VAL A 275 -1.14 10.81 10.35
CA VAL A 275 0.02 11.62 9.95
C VAL A 275 -0.26 13.10 10.26
N LEU A 276 0.51 13.67 11.18
CA LEU A 276 0.43 15.09 11.56
C LEU A 276 1.53 15.85 10.83
N ILE A 277 1.19 16.92 10.11
CA ILE A 277 2.18 17.76 9.42
C ILE A 277 2.00 19.21 9.85
N ASP A 278 3.03 19.78 10.46
CA ASP A 278 3.11 21.20 10.80
C ASP A 278 3.99 21.96 9.78
N GLN A 279 3.69 23.24 9.58
CA GLN A 279 4.39 24.14 8.65
C GLN A 279 4.50 23.58 7.23
N LEU A 280 3.38 23.15 6.66
CA LEU A 280 3.27 22.68 5.27
C LEU A 280 3.84 23.68 4.24
N ASP A 281 3.82 24.98 4.54
CA ASP A 281 4.39 26.04 3.71
C ASP A 281 5.92 25.97 3.60
N ALA A 282 6.62 25.50 4.64
CA ALA A 282 8.06 25.23 4.59
C ALA A 282 8.41 24.10 3.60
N LEU A 283 7.47 23.18 3.34
CA LEU A 283 7.61 22.17 2.28
C LEU A 283 7.49 22.78 0.89
N SER A 284 6.68 23.82 0.72
CA SER A 284 6.53 24.53 -0.57
C SER A 284 7.80 25.32 -0.93
N LEU A 285 8.49 25.88 0.07
CA LEU A 285 9.72 26.67 -0.14
C LEU A 285 10.91 25.80 -0.56
N THR A 286 11.00 24.57 -0.06
CA THR A 286 12.00 23.57 -0.49
C THR A 286 11.74 23.02 -1.91
N MET A 287 10.50 23.15 -2.43
CA MET A 287 10.11 22.75 -3.80
C MET A 287 10.53 23.74 -4.90
N SER A 288 11.11 24.89 -4.56
CA SER A 288 11.51 25.93 -5.53
C SER A 288 12.89 25.68 -6.19
N SER A 289 13.66 24.69 -5.72
CA SER A 289 14.94 24.30 -6.31
C SER A 289 15.11 22.77 -6.39
N ASN A 290 14.71 22.20 -7.53
CA ASN A 290 15.11 20.86 -8.04
C ASN A 290 15.03 19.61 -7.14
N ARG A 291 14.23 19.59 -6.06
CA ARG A 291 14.10 18.41 -5.17
C ARG A 291 12.63 18.04 -4.92
N LYS A 292 12.02 17.24 -5.80
CA LYS A 292 10.56 16.93 -5.82
C LYS A 292 10.10 15.56 -5.29
N GLY A 293 10.98 14.69 -4.79
CA GLY A 293 10.65 13.25 -4.75
C GLY A 293 9.81 12.71 -3.57
N ALA A 294 10.01 13.19 -2.33
CA ALA A 294 9.65 12.36 -1.17
C ALA A 294 8.26 12.66 -0.57
N LEU A 295 7.94 13.95 -0.37
CA LEU A 295 6.72 14.39 0.31
C LEU A 295 5.54 14.60 -0.65
N GLU A 296 5.78 14.99 -1.91
CA GLU A 296 4.74 14.99 -2.96
C GLU A 296 4.11 13.60 -3.08
N ASN A 297 4.90 12.52 -3.03
CA ASN A 297 4.39 11.16 -3.07
C ASN A 297 3.56 10.78 -1.82
N LEU A 298 3.91 11.29 -0.63
CA LEU A 298 3.12 11.07 0.58
C LEU A 298 1.75 11.75 0.44
N CYS A 299 1.73 13.01 -0.01
CA CYS A 299 0.52 13.80 -0.23
C CYS A 299 -0.31 13.37 -1.45
N GLN A 300 0.30 12.76 -2.47
CA GLN A 300 -0.40 12.25 -3.67
C GLN A 300 -0.94 10.83 -3.47
N SER A 301 -0.33 10.03 -2.59
CA SER A 301 -0.80 8.67 -2.27
C SER A 301 -2.03 8.63 -1.36
N GLY A 302 -2.31 9.71 -0.64
CA GLY A 302 -3.63 9.98 -0.07
C GLY A 302 -4.41 10.83 -1.06
N SER A 303 -5.47 10.27 -1.65
CA SER A 303 -6.36 10.97 -2.57
C SER A 303 -6.67 12.39 -2.07
N ILE A 304 -6.18 13.41 -2.78
CA ILE A 304 -6.63 14.81 -2.57
C ILE A 304 -8.05 14.90 -3.12
N SER A 305 -9.00 14.37 -2.38
CA SER A 305 -10.42 14.53 -2.59
C SER A 305 -10.97 15.37 -1.45
N LYS A 306 -11.28 16.63 -1.78
CA LYS A 306 -12.07 17.62 -1.04
C LYS A 306 -11.57 18.00 0.37
N THR A 307 -11.08 19.23 0.45
CA THR A 307 -10.77 19.94 1.69
C THR A 307 -12.04 20.33 2.44
N GLN A 308 -12.29 19.78 3.63
CA GLN A 308 -13.07 20.48 4.65
C GLN A 308 -12.12 21.40 5.43
N GLY A 309 -12.21 22.71 5.20
CA GLY A 309 -11.53 23.69 6.05
C GLY A 309 -12.36 23.92 7.31
N LEU A 310 -11.80 23.66 8.49
CA LEU A 310 -12.36 24.14 9.76
C LEU A 310 -12.07 25.65 9.86
N ASN A 311 -12.98 26.46 9.31
CA ASN A 311 -12.98 27.92 9.43
C ASN A 311 -13.83 28.32 10.65
N ASP A 312 -13.33 28.07 11.86
CA ASP A 312 -13.90 28.70 13.04
C ASP A 312 -13.12 30.00 13.31
N GLY A 313 -13.80 31.12 13.12
CA GLY A 313 -13.24 32.47 13.28
C GLY A 313 -12.73 32.70 14.71
N ILE A 314 -11.41 32.65 14.88
CA ILE A 314 -10.72 33.13 16.09
C ILE A 314 -10.57 34.67 15.99
N SER A 315 -11.67 35.37 15.72
CA SER A 315 -11.74 36.83 15.87
C SER A 315 -12.76 37.18 16.94
N ASP A 316 -12.32 38.02 17.88
CA ASP A 316 -13.09 38.70 18.91
C ASP A 316 -13.31 38.03 20.27
N ARG A 317 -12.34 37.23 20.74
CA ARG A 317 -12.11 37.14 22.19
C ARG A 317 -10.65 37.50 22.46
N HIS A 318 -10.45 38.56 23.24
CA HIS A 318 -9.16 39.11 23.73
C HIS A 318 -8.66 40.41 23.10
N ARG A 319 -9.57 41.37 22.87
CA ARG A 319 -9.28 42.75 23.31
C ARG A 319 -9.89 42.97 24.69
N GLY A 320 -9.23 42.44 25.71
CA GLY A 320 -9.43 42.82 27.10
C GLY A 320 -8.25 43.69 27.52
N ASN A 321 -8.49 45.00 27.62
CA ASN A 321 -7.53 45.99 28.08
C ASN A 321 -6.87 45.58 29.39
N ILE A 322 -5.55 45.77 29.49
CA ILE A 322 -4.92 46.12 30.75
C ILE A 322 -4.17 47.41 30.51
N THR A 323 -4.85 48.50 30.80
CA THR A 323 -4.27 49.79 31.16
C THR A 323 -3.76 49.71 32.61
N THR A 324 -2.58 50.31 32.80
CA THR A 324 -1.77 50.51 34.02
C THR A 324 -1.25 49.26 34.71
#